data_AF-A0A2S5RGC4-F1
#
_entry.id   AF-A0A2S5RGC4-F1
#
_cell.length_a   1.000
_cell.length_b   1.000
_cell.length_c   1.000
_cell.angle_alpha   90.00
_cell.angle_beta   90.00
_cell.angle_gamma   90.00
#
_symmetry.space_group_name_H-M   'P 1'
#
loop_
_entity.id
_entity.type
_entity.pdbx_description
1 polymer ?
#
loop_
_entity_poly.entity_id
_entity_poly.type
_entity_poly.pdbx_seq_one_letter_code
_entity_poly.pdbx_strand_id
1 'polypeptide(L)'
;MVKIMKESVIKQVLALQSKSTAELKELWRSIFDTDAPPHSKTYLIPRLAYRLQELAYGPMAEKSAKQLDNLADQMEKGKQFTNHYMASKPLAGTKLIREF
;
A
#
# COMPACT_ATOMS: atom_id res chain seq x y z
N MET A 1 -13.61 -3.67 22.05
CA MET A 1 -12.71 -2.79 21.24
C MET A 1 -11.35 -2.74 21.91
N VAL A 2 -10.35 -3.44 21.37
CA VAL A 2 -8.98 -3.40 21.90
C VAL A 2 -8.29 -2.16 21.33
N LYS A 3 -8.12 -1.14 22.17
CA LYS A 3 -7.41 0.09 21.82
C LYS A 3 -5.91 -0.22 21.85
N ILE A 4 -5.36 -0.66 20.72
CA ILE A 4 -3.93 -0.95 20.57
C ILE A 4 -3.16 0.38 20.65
N MET A 5 -2.38 0.58 21.71
CA MET A 5 -1.57 1.80 21.88
C MET A 5 -0.50 1.90 20.78
N LYS A 6 -0.27 3.10 20.24
CA LYS A 6 0.62 3.36 19.08
C LYS A 6 2.04 2.80 19.23
N GLU A 7 2.68 2.94 20.39
CA GLU A 7 4.02 2.38 20.64
C GLU A 7 4.05 0.84 20.58
N SER A 8 2.93 0.19 20.88
CA SER A 8 2.82 -1.26 20.78
C SER A 8 2.73 -1.74 19.33
N VAL A 9 2.24 -0.90 18.41
CA VAL A 9 2.06 -1.26 16.99
C VAL A 9 3.41 -1.43 16.31
N ILE A 10 4.35 -0.52 16.57
CA ILE A 10 5.71 -0.61 16.00
C ILE A 10 6.38 -1.90 16.46
N LYS A 11 6.24 -2.25 17.75
CA LYS A 11 6.75 -3.52 18.30
C LYS A 11 6.08 -4.74 17.65
N GLN A 12 4.76 -4.71 17.44
CA GLN A 12 4.03 -5.77 16.77
C GLN A 12 4.49 -5.96 15.32
N VAL A 13 4.69 -4.87 14.58
CA VAL A 13 5.18 -4.89 13.19
C VAL A 13 6.60 -5.45 13.13
N LEU A 14 7.48 -5.07 14.05
CA LEU A 14 8.83 -5.63 14.12
C LEU A 14 8.80 -7.14 14.43
N ALA A 15 7.92 -7.57 15.35
CA ALA A 15 7.76 -8.98 15.69
C ALA A 15 7.29 -9.86 14.51
N LEU A 16 6.64 -9.29 13.49
CA LEU A 16 6.24 -10.03 12.29
C LEU A 16 7.43 -10.64 11.54
N GLN A 17 8.60 -9.99 11.58
CA GLN A 17 9.79 -10.52 10.88
C GLN A 17 10.29 -11.82 11.51
N SER A 18 10.17 -11.94 12.84
CA SER A 18 10.62 -13.10 13.60
C SER A 18 9.67 -14.29 13.52
N LYS A 19 8.39 -14.07 13.20
CA LYS A 19 7.36 -15.13 13.14
C LYS A 19 7.61 -16.16 12.05
N SER A 20 7.14 -17.38 12.23
CA SER A 20 7.18 -18.41 11.17
C SER A 20 6.12 -18.15 10.09
N THR A 21 6.22 -18.82 8.94
CA THR A 21 5.20 -18.69 7.89
C THR A 21 3.84 -19.22 8.33
N ALA A 22 3.80 -20.27 9.17
CA ALA A 22 2.55 -20.82 9.71
C ALA A 22 1.87 -19.80 10.63
N GLU A 23 2.63 -19.20 11.56
CA GLU A 23 2.11 -18.16 12.47
C GLU A 23 1.59 -16.94 11.72
N LEU A 24 2.24 -16.55 10.62
CA LEU A 24 1.77 -15.43 9.79
C LEU A 24 0.44 -15.75 9.09
N LYS A 25 0.21 -17.01 8.69
CA LYS A 25 -1.07 -17.44 8.11
C LYS A 25 -2.19 -17.50 9.14
N GLU A 26 -1.89 -17.93 10.36
CA GLU A 26 -2.84 -17.87 11.48
C GLU A 26 -3.20 -16.42 11.81
N LEU A 27 -2.20 -15.54 11.91
CA LEU A 27 -2.41 -14.12 12.15
C LEU A 27 -3.25 -13.50 11.02
N TRP A 28 -3.00 -13.89 9.77
CA TRP A 28 -3.80 -13.45 8.63
C TRP A 28 -5.27 -13.82 8.78
N ARG A 29 -5.57 -15.08 9.10
CA ARG A 29 -6.95 -15.53 9.33
C ARG A 29 -7.63 -14.74 10.44
N SER A 30 -6.91 -14.44 11.53
CA SER A 30 -7.47 -13.63 12.64
C SER A 30 -7.75 -12.16 12.31
N ILE A 31 -7.01 -11.58 11.36
CA ILE A 31 -7.08 -10.15 11.04
C ILE A 31 -8.02 -9.88 9.85
N PHE A 32 -8.04 -10.80 8.89
CA PHE A 32 -8.76 -10.65 7.63
C PHE A 32 -9.96 -11.59 7.49
N ASP A 33 -10.21 -12.49 8.44
CA ASP A 33 -11.27 -13.52 8.41
C ASP A 33 -11.32 -14.32 7.09
N THR A 34 -10.18 -14.41 6.41
CA THR A 34 -10.02 -15.04 5.10
C THR A 34 -8.76 -15.88 5.09
N ASP A 35 -8.68 -16.86 4.20
CA ASP A 35 -7.47 -17.66 4.11
C ASP A 35 -6.31 -16.86 3.50
N ALA A 36 -5.10 -17.14 3.99
CA ALA A 36 -3.91 -16.48 3.50
C ALA A 36 -3.58 -16.95 2.08
N PRO A 37 -3.24 -16.04 1.16
CA PRO A 37 -2.74 -16.42 -0.16
C PRO A 37 -1.53 -17.37 -0.06
N PRO A 38 -1.30 -18.25 -1.04
CA PRO A 38 -0.17 -19.20 -1.04
C PRO A 38 1.21 -18.54 -1.24
N HIS A 39 1.33 -17.23 -1.01
CA HIS A 39 2.54 -16.45 -1.22
C HIS A 39 3.59 -16.64 -0.12
N SER A 40 4.81 -16.19 -0.43
CA SER A 40 5.96 -16.21 0.47
C SER A 40 5.81 -15.23 1.64
N LYS A 41 6.64 -15.44 2.67
CA LYS A 41 6.76 -14.57 3.86
C LYS A 41 6.93 -13.09 3.51
N THR A 42 7.66 -12.81 2.43
CA THR A 42 7.91 -11.48 1.88
C THR A 42 6.65 -10.74 1.43
N TYR A 43 5.58 -11.47 1.09
CA TYR A 43 4.28 -10.88 0.74
C TYR A 43 3.38 -10.70 1.97
N LEU A 44 3.37 -11.68 2.88
CA LEU A 44 2.50 -11.66 4.05
C LEU A 44 2.89 -10.57 5.05
N ILE A 45 4.20 -10.37 5.30
CA ILE A 45 4.67 -9.39 6.29
C ILE A 45 4.22 -7.96 5.95
N PRO A 46 4.47 -7.39 4.75
CA PRO A 46 4.05 -6.02 4.45
C PRO A 46 2.55 -5.83 4.57
N ARG A 47 1.76 -6.83 4.18
CA ARG A 47 0.30 -6.75 4.19
C ARG A 47 -0.26 -6.80 5.62
N LEU A 48 0.26 -7.69 6.46
CA LEU A 48 -0.09 -7.75 7.88
C LEU A 48 0.34 -6.49 8.62
N ALA A 49 1.55 -5.98 8.34
CA ALA A 49 2.05 -4.74 8.93
C ALA A 49 1.15 -3.55 8.59
N TYR A 50 0.77 -3.40 7.33
CA TYR A 50 -0.14 -2.34 6.89
C TYR A 50 -1.48 -2.42 7.60
N ARG A 51 -2.05 -3.63 7.71
CA ARG A 51 -3.35 -3.81 8.36
C ARG A 51 -3.32 -3.53 9.86
N LEU A 52 -2.26 -3.94 10.56
CA LEU A 52 -2.06 -3.59 11.97
C LEU A 52 -1.95 -2.07 12.15
N GLN A 53 -1.30 -1.38 11.22
CA GLN A 53 -1.21 0.08 11.24
C GLN A 53 -2.59 0.73 11.01
N GLU A 54 -3.35 0.31 10.00
CA GLU A 54 -4.71 0.82 9.79
C GLU A 54 -5.60 0.66 11.03
N LEU A 55 -5.56 -0.51 11.67
CA LEU A 55 -6.38 -0.78 12.86
C LEU A 55 -6.03 0.14 14.04
N ALA A 56 -4.77 0.58 14.13
CA ALA A 56 -4.31 1.38 15.27
C ALA A 56 -4.33 2.89 15.01
N TYR A 57 -4.00 3.31 13.79
CA TYR A 57 -3.97 4.73 13.39
C TYR A 57 -5.30 5.19 12.80
N GLY A 58 -6.20 4.26 12.49
CA GLY A 58 -7.45 4.52 11.80
C GLY A 58 -7.26 4.63 10.29
N PRO A 59 -8.35 4.89 9.55
CA PRO A 59 -8.27 5.16 8.11
C PRO A 59 -7.40 6.39 7.82
N MET A 60 -7.04 6.58 6.55
CA MET A 60 -6.30 7.76 6.09
C MET A 60 -6.87 9.06 6.67
N ALA A 61 -5.99 10.03 6.91
CA ALA A 61 -6.40 11.36 7.40
C ALA A 61 -7.50 11.95 6.51
N GLU A 62 -8.48 12.63 7.11
CA GLU A 62 -9.63 13.21 6.38
C GLU A 62 -9.19 14.10 5.21
N LYS A 63 -8.10 14.85 5.39
CA LYS A 63 -7.52 15.68 4.33
C LYS A 63 -7.13 14.84 3.11
N SER A 64 -6.52 13.68 3.34
CA SER A 64 -6.08 12.78 2.29
C SER A 64 -7.27 12.05 1.65
N ALA A 65 -8.30 11.68 2.42
CA ALA A 65 -9.54 11.13 1.89
C ALA A 65 -10.22 12.15 0.94
N LYS A 66 -10.43 13.39 1.39
CA LYS A 66 -10.97 14.48 0.56
C LYS A 66 -10.17 14.74 -0.71
N GLN A 67 -8.84 14.61 -0.64
CA GLN A 67 -7.99 14.74 -1.83
C GLN A 67 -8.24 13.62 -2.84
N LEU A 68 -8.43 12.38 -2.38
CA LEU A 68 -8.78 11.25 -3.24
C LEU A 68 -10.15 11.43 -3.87
N ASP A 69 -11.15 11.87 -3.10
CA ASP A 69 -12.50 12.15 -3.62
C ASP A 69 -12.45 13.23 -4.71
N ASN A 70 -11.73 14.33 -4.46
CA ASN A 70 -11.53 15.39 -5.45
C ASN A 70 -10.81 14.90 -6.71
N LEU A 71 -9.87 13.96 -6.59
CA LEU A 71 -9.20 13.35 -7.74
C LEU A 71 -10.16 12.46 -8.52
N ALA A 72 -10.98 11.66 -7.83
CA ALA A 72 -12.00 10.82 -8.46
C ALA A 72 -13.03 11.67 -9.23
N ASP A 73 -13.57 12.72 -8.62
CA ASP A 73 -14.46 13.68 -9.27
C ASP A 73 -13.85 14.29 -10.53
N GLN A 74 -12.56 14.60 -10.50
CA GLN A 74 -11.84 15.13 -11.66
C GLN A 74 -11.73 14.10 -12.77
N MET A 75 -11.45 12.83 -12.45
CA MET A 75 -11.42 11.75 -13.45
C MET A 75 -12.79 11.56 -14.09
N GLU A 76 -13.86 11.56 -13.30
CA GLU A 76 -15.23 11.41 -13.79
C GLU A 76 -15.65 12.57 -14.71
N LYS A 77 -15.19 13.80 -14.39
CA LYS A 77 -15.33 14.99 -15.24
C LYS A 77 -14.42 14.98 -16.49
N GLY A 78 -13.72 13.89 -16.75
CA GLY A 78 -12.90 13.70 -17.96
C GLY A 78 -11.46 14.21 -17.85
N LYS A 79 -10.97 14.56 -16.65
CA LYS A 79 -9.57 14.97 -16.47
C LYS A 79 -8.65 13.76 -16.67
N GLN A 80 -7.88 13.79 -17.75
CA GLN A 80 -6.83 12.82 -18.02
C GLN A 80 -5.56 13.21 -17.25
N PHE A 81 -5.12 12.35 -16.34
CA PHE A 81 -3.83 12.51 -15.68
C PHE A 81 -2.74 11.95 -16.61
N THR A 82 -2.16 12.82 -17.43
CA THR A 82 -1.00 12.46 -18.23
C THR A 82 0.25 12.52 -17.35
N ASN A 83 1.03 11.44 -17.33
CA ASN A 83 2.34 11.48 -16.72
C ASN A 83 3.24 12.36 -17.61
N HIS A 84 3.39 13.64 -17.26
CA HIS A 84 4.13 14.60 -18.08
C HIS A 84 5.58 14.16 -18.34
N TYR A 85 6.16 13.42 -17.40
CA TYR A 85 7.48 12.82 -17.56
C TYR A 85 7.51 11.71 -18.62
N MET A 86 6.42 10.97 -18.82
CA MET A 86 6.28 10.04 -19.94
C MET A 86 5.97 10.76 -21.25
N ALA A 87 5.21 11.87 -21.19
CA ALA A 87 4.93 12.70 -22.37
C ALA A 87 6.19 13.39 -22.92
N SER A 88 7.15 13.73 -22.06
CA SER A 88 8.45 14.30 -22.46
C SER A 88 9.46 13.26 -22.94
N LYS A 89 9.18 11.96 -22.78
CA LYS A 89 10.09 10.90 -23.25
C LYS A 89 9.85 10.63 -24.73
N PRO A 90 10.92 10.43 -25.51
CA PRO A 90 10.76 9.94 -26.86
C PRO A 90 10.07 8.57 -26.83
N LEU A 91 9.22 8.31 -27.84
CA LEU A 91 8.54 7.02 -27.97
C LEU A 91 9.56 5.87 -28.04
N ALA A 92 9.17 4.69 -27.58
CA ALA A 92 10.02 3.51 -27.71
C ALA A 92 10.40 3.28 -29.18
N GLY A 93 11.69 3.07 -29.46
CA GLY A 93 12.22 2.96 -30.82
C GLY A 93 12.70 4.27 -31.45
N THR A 94 12.55 5.42 -30.78
CA THR A 94 13.11 6.69 -31.26
C THR A 94 14.64 6.67 -31.18
N LYS A 95 15.32 6.90 -32.30
CA LYS A 95 16.79 7.02 -32.36
C LYS A 95 17.20 8.47 -32.19
N LEU A 96 17.93 8.78 -31.11
CA LEU A 96 18.50 10.11 -30.88
C LEU A 96 19.84 10.20 -31.59
N ILE A 97 20.00 11.21 -32.45
CA ILE A 97 21.26 11.53 -33.12
C ILE A 97 21.68 12.90 -32.61
N ARG A 98 22.95 13.02 -32.22
CA ARG A 98 23.54 14.30 -31.83
C ARG A 98 24.43 14.78 -32.96
N GLU A 99 24.18 15.98 -33.44
CA GLU A 99 25.06 16.70 -34.36
C GLU A 99 25.96 17.62 -33.53
N PHE A 100 27.25 17.64 -33.86
CA PHE A 100 28.26 18.54 -33.29
C PHE A 100 28.67 19.56 -34.34
#